data_AF-A0A382H016-F1
#
_entry.id   AF-A0A382H016-F1
#
_cell.length_a   1.000
_cell.length_b   1.000
_cell.length_c   1.000
_cell.angle_alpha   90.00
_cell.angle_beta   90.00
_cell.angle_gamma   90.00
#
_symmetry.space_group_name_H-M   'P 1'
#
loop_
_entity.id
_entity.type
_entity.pdbx_description
1 polymer ?
#
loop_
_entity_poly.entity_id
_entity_poly.type
_entity_poly.pdbx_seq_one_letter_code
_entity_poly.pdbx_strand_id
1 'polypeptide(L)'
;ILDFHLSHKTNPEFEFTPNESTSKSIWRYLSTENLLGSIENIDLEDLDRIFIIEKATHERNYTEKELYDLYKKFQFNINQLLSVKQSYKLLSNVEARALVYQGILITSEIEPKIELTKILKDLFIKDGIQNAFKDELSKILKEIDIYEVPSNYTSFYNEFVHKEKEQESLTKIKINNKIIHQSKLLNYFTEDITKENIEKDLNDLLKKIKKDKKYYISTKDIILIESLKSDGVQVLKKYEDFYQIDDSNMPTDIQFLIDNNEIGLVLLRLVEVIGQDEIQDIGSETLYFIISALNQLDIDPLRNKILLKVLPLKVKKYN
;
A
#
# COMPACT_ATOMS: atom_id res chain seq x y z
N ILE A 1 37.93 -0.30 6.41
CA ILE A 1 37.52 -1.59 5.78
C ILE A 1 38.76 -2.37 5.35
N LEU A 2 39.67 -1.78 4.56
CA LEU A 2 40.89 -2.48 4.11
C LEU A 2 41.67 -3.07 5.30
N ASP A 3 41.92 -2.28 6.34
CA ASP A 3 42.64 -2.76 7.53
C ASP A 3 41.91 -3.90 8.25
N PHE A 4 40.58 -3.84 8.32
CA PHE A 4 39.77 -4.92 8.90
C PHE A 4 39.85 -6.20 8.07
N HIS A 5 39.79 -6.09 6.73
CA HIS A 5 39.94 -7.21 5.83
C HIS A 5 41.35 -7.83 5.93
N LEU A 6 42.38 -7.00 6.00
CA LEU A 6 43.75 -7.47 6.17
C LEU A 6 43.90 -8.19 7.51
N SER A 7 43.43 -7.61 8.62
CA SER A 7 43.44 -8.27 9.93
C SER A 7 42.71 -9.61 9.92
N HIS A 8 41.55 -9.71 9.27
CA HIS A 8 40.84 -10.96 9.10
C HIS A 8 41.65 -12.00 8.30
N LYS A 9 42.30 -11.61 7.20
CA LYS A 9 43.05 -12.56 6.36
C LYS A 9 44.43 -12.94 6.92
N THR A 10 45.05 -12.10 7.76
CA THR A 10 46.42 -12.30 8.24
C THR A 10 46.52 -12.79 9.67
N ASN A 11 45.49 -12.59 10.51
CA ASN A 11 45.48 -13.07 11.89
C ASN A 11 44.75 -14.43 11.98
N PRO A 12 45.46 -15.53 12.32
CA PRO A 12 44.84 -16.85 12.49
C PRO A 12 43.83 -16.92 13.65
N GLU A 13 43.93 -16.01 14.63
CA GLU A 13 43.05 -15.91 15.81
C GLU A 13 42.12 -14.69 15.69
N PHE A 14 41.71 -14.34 14.47
CA PHE A 14 40.81 -13.21 14.27
C PHE A 14 39.42 -13.50 14.85
N GLU A 15 39.07 -12.82 15.94
CA GLU A 15 37.75 -12.82 16.54
C GLU A 15 37.19 -11.40 16.59
N PHE A 16 35.98 -11.21 16.10
CA PHE A 16 35.31 -9.92 16.14
C PHE A 16 33.80 -10.10 16.37
N THR A 17 33.33 -9.65 17.52
CA THR A 17 31.91 -9.62 17.86
C THR A 17 31.36 -8.23 17.57
N PRO A 18 30.51 -8.05 16.56
CA PRO A 18 29.95 -6.76 16.26
C PRO A 18 28.98 -6.32 17.36
N ASN A 19 28.84 -5.00 17.51
CA ASN A 19 27.96 -4.35 18.47
C ASN A 19 27.23 -3.16 17.83
N GLU A 20 26.42 -2.43 18.60
CA GLU A 20 25.66 -1.27 18.10
C GLU A 20 26.52 -0.15 17.53
N SER A 21 27.78 -0.04 17.98
CA SER A 21 28.74 0.97 17.48
C SER A 21 29.47 0.53 16.20
N THR A 22 29.28 -0.72 15.77
CA THR A 22 29.96 -1.26 14.59
C THR A 22 29.40 -0.63 13.33
N SER A 23 30.29 -0.09 12.49
CA SER A 23 29.85 0.59 11.26
C SER A 23 29.13 -0.35 10.29
N LYS A 24 28.14 0.17 9.56
CA LYS A 24 27.38 -0.55 8.52
C LYS A 24 28.27 -1.30 7.52
N SER A 25 29.41 -0.71 7.16
CA SER A 25 30.37 -1.32 6.23
C SER A 25 31.05 -2.56 6.80
N ILE A 26 31.34 -2.58 8.10
CA ILE A 26 31.91 -3.75 8.79
C ILE A 26 30.83 -4.80 8.99
N TRP A 27 29.60 -4.40 9.32
CA TRP A 27 28.44 -5.29 9.33
C TRP A 27 28.24 -6.04 8.02
N ARG A 28 28.22 -5.31 6.91
CA ARG A 28 28.09 -5.90 5.58
C ARG A 28 29.26 -6.84 5.28
N TYR A 29 30.49 -6.45 5.64
CA TYR A 29 31.67 -7.28 5.47
C TYR A 29 31.57 -8.61 6.24
N LEU A 30 31.20 -8.55 7.52
CA LEU A 30 31.03 -9.73 8.37
C LEU A 30 29.94 -10.66 7.85
N SER A 31 28.82 -10.08 7.38
CA SER A 31 27.73 -10.81 6.73
C SER A 31 28.21 -11.50 5.44
N THR A 32 28.89 -10.78 4.54
CA THR A 32 29.36 -11.34 3.26
C THR A 32 30.44 -12.40 3.40
N GLU A 33 31.30 -12.29 4.41
CA GLU A 33 32.39 -13.25 4.66
C GLU A 33 31.95 -14.37 5.63
N ASN A 34 30.66 -14.45 5.99
CA ASN A 34 30.10 -15.41 6.96
C ASN A 34 30.79 -15.41 8.34
N LEU A 35 31.33 -14.26 8.74
CA LEU A 35 32.07 -14.08 10.01
C LEU A 35 31.17 -13.81 11.21
N LEU A 36 29.86 -13.62 10.98
CA LEU A 36 28.86 -13.59 12.05
C LEU A 36 28.60 -14.98 12.65
N GLY A 37 29.29 -16.01 12.15
CA GLY A 37 28.97 -17.42 12.32
C GLY A 37 27.99 -17.85 11.22
N SER A 38 28.26 -18.98 10.56
CA SER A 38 27.25 -19.60 9.72
C SER A 38 26.00 -19.85 10.57
N ILE A 39 24.79 -19.51 10.08
CA ILE A 39 23.51 -19.81 10.75
C ILE A 39 23.41 -21.27 11.18
N GLU A 40 24.12 -22.16 10.48
CA GLU A 40 24.24 -23.59 10.78
C GLU A 40 24.87 -23.90 12.15
N ASN A 41 25.73 -23.02 12.68
CA ASN A 41 26.51 -23.24 13.91
C ASN A 41 26.23 -22.19 15.00
N ILE A 42 25.14 -21.42 14.88
CA ILE A 42 24.74 -20.49 15.93
C ILE A 42 24.19 -21.29 17.12
N ASP A 43 24.78 -21.06 18.29
CA ASP A 43 24.22 -21.54 19.54
C ASP A 43 22.91 -20.81 19.83
N LEU A 44 21.81 -21.57 19.88
CA LEU A 44 20.47 -21.02 20.10
C LEU A 44 20.26 -20.56 21.56
N GLU A 45 21.15 -20.94 22.47
CA GLU A 45 21.15 -20.50 23.87
C GLU A 45 21.76 -19.08 24.01
N ASP A 46 22.55 -18.63 23.03
CA ASP A 46 23.15 -17.28 23.00
C ASP A 46 22.15 -16.25 22.44
N LEU A 47 21.16 -15.89 23.26
CA LEU A 47 20.10 -14.96 22.89
C LEU A 47 20.62 -13.56 22.54
N ASP A 48 21.73 -13.12 23.16
CA ASP A 48 22.34 -11.82 22.87
C ASP A 48 22.89 -11.78 21.44
N ARG A 49 23.55 -12.85 21.00
CA ARG A 49 24.02 -12.98 19.61
C ARG A 49 22.88 -13.00 18.60
N ILE A 50 21.76 -13.63 18.93
CA ILE A 50 20.58 -13.65 18.04
C ILE A 50 19.94 -12.26 17.97
N PHE A 51 19.86 -11.55 19.09
CA PHE A 51 19.36 -10.17 19.11
C PHE A 51 20.24 -9.23 18.26
N ILE A 52 21.55 -9.45 18.27
CA ILE A 52 22.49 -8.75 17.40
C ILE A 52 22.19 -9.01 15.90
N ILE A 53 21.81 -10.23 15.52
CA ILE A 53 21.39 -10.58 14.15
C ILE A 53 20.05 -9.92 13.81
N GLU A 54 19.09 -9.88 14.73
CA GLU A 54 17.81 -9.17 14.54
C GLU A 54 18.04 -7.68 14.24
N LYS A 55 18.94 -7.03 14.98
CA LYS A 55 19.36 -5.64 14.71
C LYS A 55 20.04 -5.49 13.36
N ALA A 56 20.95 -6.39 13.00
CA ALA A 56 21.59 -6.38 11.69
C ALA A 56 20.57 -6.55 10.55
N THR A 57 19.54 -7.36 10.77
CA THR A 57 18.41 -7.55 9.84
C THR A 57 17.58 -6.28 9.72
N HIS A 58 17.28 -5.62 10.84
CA HIS A 58 16.61 -4.32 10.85
C HIS A 58 17.36 -3.26 10.03
N GLU A 59 18.68 -3.22 10.12
CA GLU A 59 19.53 -2.30 9.35
C GLU A 59 19.73 -2.71 7.87
N ARG A 60 19.13 -3.84 7.46
CA ARG A 60 19.28 -4.47 6.14
C ARG A 60 20.71 -4.91 5.82
N ASN A 61 21.51 -5.20 6.85
CA ASN A 61 22.84 -5.82 6.71
C ASN A 61 22.77 -7.36 6.67
N TYR A 62 21.61 -7.90 7.07
CA TYR A 62 21.27 -9.32 7.06
C TYR A 62 19.89 -9.50 6.43
N THR A 63 19.64 -10.64 5.78
CA THR A 63 18.34 -10.83 5.12
C THR A 63 17.29 -11.34 6.11
N GLU A 64 16.04 -10.89 5.93
CA GLU A 64 14.91 -11.38 6.73
C GLU A 64 14.77 -12.91 6.64
N LYS A 65 14.97 -13.47 5.44
CA LYS A 65 14.91 -14.92 5.21
C LYS A 65 15.87 -15.68 6.13
N GLU A 66 17.10 -15.23 6.25
CA GLU A 66 18.12 -15.88 7.08
C GLU A 66 17.78 -15.80 8.57
N LEU A 67 17.26 -14.66 9.05
CA LEU A 67 16.75 -14.51 10.41
C LEU A 67 15.60 -15.50 10.68
N TYR A 68 14.67 -15.65 9.74
CA TYR A 68 13.54 -16.55 9.91
C TYR A 68 13.92 -18.02 9.78
N ASP A 69 14.94 -18.35 8.98
CA ASP A 69 15.52 -19.68 8.94
C ASP A 69 16.22 -20.03 10.27
N LEU A 70 16.79 -19.04 10.97
CA LEU A 70 17.27 -19.21 12.35
C LEU A 70 16.12 -19.45 13.33
N TYR A 71 15.04 -18.67 13.28
CA TYR A 71 13.88 -18.87 14.14
C TYR A 71 13.25 -20.26 14.02
N LYS A 72 13.24 -20.85 12.82
CA LYS A 72 12.75 -22.22 12.59
C LYS A 72 13.56 -23.29 13.33
N LYS A 73 14.78 -23.00 13.77
CA LYS A 73 15.65 -23.96 14.47
C LYS A 73 15.38 -24.02 15.98
N PHE A 74 14.71 -23.01 16.55
CA PHE A 74 14.33 -23.04 17.96
C PHE A 74 13.46 -24.26 18.26
N GLN A 75 13.78 -24.96 19.36
CA GLN A 75 13.05 -26.14 19.78
C GLN A 75 12.03 -25.76 20.85
N PHE A 76 10.76 -25.68 20.45
CA PHE A 76 9.64 -25.45 21.38
C PHE A 76 8.87 -26.73 21.64
N ASN A 77 8.35 -26.88 22.87
CA ASN A 77 7.47 -27.98 23.22
C ASN A 77 6.12 -27.86 22.45
N ILE A 78 5.51 -28.98 22.10
CA ILE A 78 4.17 -29.03 21.49
C ILE A 78 3.14 -28.20 22.27
N ASN A 79 3.20 -28.21 23.62
CA ASN A 79 2.29 -27.41 24.43
C ASN A 79 2.48 -25.90 24.20
N GLN A 80 3.72 -25.44 23.97
CA GLN A 80 4.00 -24.04 23.66
C GLN A 80 3.49 -23.66 22.26
N LEU A 81 3.62 -24.56 21.28
CA LEU A 81 3.12 -24.38 19.91
C LEU A 81 1.58 -24.43 19.82
N LEU A 82 0.91 -25.18 20.69
CA LEU A 82 -0.56 -25.19 20.78
C LEU A 82 -1.11 -23.97 21.52
N SER A 83 -0.30 -23.33 22.38
CA SER A 83 -0.72 -22.22 23.25
C SER A 83 0.14 -20.96 23.06
N VAL A 84 0.55 -20.68 21.81
CA VAL A 84 1.50 -19.61 21.45
C VAL A 84 1.15 -18.29 22.12
N LYS A 85 -0.12 -17.87 22.06
CA LYS A 85 -0.64 -16.60 22.60
C LYS A 85 -0.41 -16.39 24.10
N GLN A 86 -0.26 -17.48 24.86
CA GLN A 86 0.01 -17.44 26.29
C GLN A 86 1.49 -17.68 26.55
N SER A 87 2.08 -18.65 25.83
CA SER A 87 3.45 -19.10 26.02
C SER A 87 4.49 -18.02 25.70
N TYR A 88 4.30 -17.22 24.64
CA TYR A 88 5.29 -16.20 24.25
C TYR A 88 5.53 -15.15 25.35
N LYS A 89 4.54 -14.89 26.21
CA LYS A 89 4.60 -13.86 27.26
C LYS A 89 5.56 -14.22 28.39
N LEU A 90 5.92 -15.49 28.50
CA LEU A 90 6.80 -16.03 29.54
C LEU A 90 8.26 -16.19 29.06
N LEU A 91 8.51 -15.95 27.77
CA LEU A 91 9.80 -16.15 27.13
C LEU A 91 10.59 -14.84 27.05
N SER A 92 11.90 -14.95 26.79
CA SER A 92 12.69 -13.79 26.40
C SER A 92 12.18 -13.19 25.08
N ASN A 93 12.53 -11.94 24.78
CA ASN A 93 12.02 -11.27 23.59
C ASN A 93 12.37 -12.03 22.29
N VAL A 94 13.58 -12.59 22.19
CA VAL A 94 14.05 -13.36 21.02
C VAL A 94 13.26 -14.67 20.89
N GLU A 95 13.18 -15.45 21.97
CA GLU A 95 12.43 -16.71 21.98
C GLU A 95 10.93 -16.48 21.71
N ALA A 96 10.36 -15.40 22.25
CA ALA A 96 8.98 -15.02 22.00
C ALA A 96 8.72 -14.75 20.51
N ARG A 97 9.62 -14.01 19.84
CA ARG A 97 9.53 -13.78 18.39
C ARG A 97 9.65 -15.08 17.59
N ALA A 98 10.62 -15.93 17.94
CA ALA A 98 10.81 -17.22 17.30
C ALA A 98 9.58 -18.14 17.47
N LEU A 99 9.02 -18.23 18.68
CA LEU A 99 7.82 -19.03 18.97
C LEU A 99 6.61 -18.53 18.19
N VAL A 100 6.38 -17.21 18.20
CA VAL A 100 5.24 -16.63 17.48
C VAL A 100 5.39 -16.85 15.97
N TYR A 101 6.60 -16.68 15.42
CA TYR A 101 6.86 -16.96 14.00
C TYR A 101 6.59 -18.42 13.63
N GLN A 102 7.11 -19.38 14.40
CA GLN A 102 6.79 -20.80 14.18
C GLN A 102 5.29 -21.07 14.30
N GLY A 103 4.61 -20.44 15.27
CA GLY A 103 3.16 -20.47 15.44
C GLY A 103 2.40 -20.02 14.19
N ILE A 104 2.82 -18.93 13.54
CA ILE A 104 2.24 -18.45 12.28
C ILE A 104 2.38 -19.50 11.18
N LEU A 105 3.54 -20.18 11.08
CA LEU A 105 3.79 -21.18 10.03
C LEU A 105 2.91 -22.43 10.16
N ILE A 106 2.58 -22.85 11.39
CA ILE A 106 1.75 -24.04 11.63
C ILE A 106 0.24 -23.74 11.68
N THR A 107 -0.13 -22.47 11.82
CA THR A 107 -1.55 -22.06 11.91
C THR A 107 -2.16 -21.97 10.52
N SER A 108 -3.20 -22.79 10.27
CA SER A 108 -3.96 -22.77 9.01
C SER A 108 -5.14 -21.81 9.03
N GLU A 109 -5.71 -21.54 10.20
CA GLU A 109 -6.86 -20.65 10.35
C GLU A 109 -6.46 -19.17 10.16
N ILE A 110 -7.25 -18.44 9.38
CA ILE A 110 -6.92 -17.08 8.94
C ILE A 110 -6.90 -16.08 10.08
N GLU A 111 -7.95 -16.06 10.91
CA GLU A 111 -8.05 -15.11 12.02
C GLU A 111 -6.90 -15.28 13.02
N PRO A 112 -6.63 -16.49 13.55
CA PRO A 112 -5.48 -16.70 14.44
C PRO A 112 -4.14 -16.39 13.76
N LYS A 113 -3.98 -16.69 12.46
CA LYS A 113 -2.74 -16.39 11.71
C LYS A 113 -2.48 -14.88 11.62
N ILE A 114 -3.52 -14.08 11.31
CA ILE A 114 -3.40 -12.62 11.27
C ILE A 114 -3.12 -12.05 12.68
N GLU A 115 -3.78 -12.58 13.70
CA GLU A 115 -3.56 -12.16 15.08
C GLU A 115 -2.12 -12.43 15.54
N LEU A 116 -1.58 -13.63 15.31
CA LEU A 116 -0.19 -13.96 15.62
C LEU A 116 0.78 -13.08 14.82
N THR A 117 0.47 -12.81 13.55
CA THR A 117 1.25 -11.90 12.70
C THR A 117 1.31 -10.48 13.28
N LYS A 118 0.18 -9.97 13.77
CA LYS A 118 0.11 -8.68 14.46
C LYS A 118 0.91 -8.69 15.76
N ILE A 119 0.79 -9.74 16.58
CA ILE A 119 1.58 -9.91 17.81
C ILE A 119 3.07 -9.88 17.50
N LEU A 120 3.52 -10.61 16.46
CA LEU A 120 4.93 -10.64 16.08
C LEU A 120 5.44 -9.24 15.69
N LYS A 121 4.67 -8.50 14.89
CA LYS A 121 5.00 -7.11 14.52
C LYS A 121 5.15 -6.23 15.77
N ASP A 122 4.24 -6.33 16.73
CA ASP A 122 4.29 -5.53 17.95
C ASP A 122 5.53 -5.88 18.81
N LEU A 123 5.95 -7.16 18.82
CA LEU A 123 7.19 -7.59 19.48
C LEU A 123 8.45 -6.96 18.84
N PHE A 124 8.50 -6.86 17.51
CA PHE A 124 9.60 -6.18 16.82
C PHE A 124 9.59 -4.66 17.06
N ILE A 125 8.42 -4.03 17.09
CA ILE A 125 8.28 -2.59 17.38
C ILE A 125 8.74 -2.27 18.79
N LYS A 126 8.38 -3.10 19.78
CA LYS A 126 8.73 -2.90 21.19
C LYS A 126 10.24 -2.76 21.40
N ASP A 127 11.03 -3.50 20.62
CA ASP A 127 12.50 -3.49 20.69
C ASP A 127 13.14 -2.57 19.64
N GLY A 128 12.35 -1.76 18.92
CA GLY A 128 12.84 -0.79 17.94
C GLY A 128 13.42 -1.42 16.66
N ILE A 129 13.12 -2.69 16.40
CA ILE A 129 13.68 -3.49 15.29
C ILE A 129 12.63 -3.82 14.22
N GLN A 130 11.60 -2.99 14.04
CA GLN A 130 10.44 -3.23 13.14
C GLN A 130 10.78 -3.58 11.68
N ASN A 131 11.88 -3.04 11.11
CA ASN A 131 12.28 -3.34 9.74
C ASN A 131 12.76 -4.78 9.53
N ALA A 132 13.05 -5.54 10.59
CA ALA A 132 13.47 -6.94 10.48
C ALA A 132 12.34 -7.89 10.08
N PHE A 133 11.07 -7.44 10.12
CA PHE A 133 9.89 -8.23 9.77
C PHE A 133 9.07 -7.61 8.64
N LYS A 134 9.56 -6.55 7.97
CA LYS A 134 8.72 -5.77 7.07
C LYS A 134 8.29 -6.59 5.84
N ASP A 135 9.23 -7.29 5.22
CA ASP A 135 9.00 -7.96 3.95
C ASP A 135 8.29 -9.30 4.18
N GLU A 136 8.71 -10.06 5.20
CA GLU A 136 8.06 -11.31 5.60
C GLU A 136 6.62 -11.08 6.11
N LEU A 137 6.36 -9.99 6.85
CA LEU A 137 5.00 -9.58 7.23
C LEU A 137 4.10 -9.41 6.00
N SER A 138 4.56 -8.63 5.01
CA SER A 138 3.80 -8.40 3.78
C SER A 138 3.55 -9.69 3.03
N LYS A 139 4.56 -10.58 2.98
CA LYS A 139 4.44 -11.88 2.33
C LYS A 139 3.40 -12.78 3.00
N ILE A 140 3.44 -12.90 4.33
CA ILE A 140 2.46 -13.70 5.10
C ILE A 140 1.04 -13.19 4.86
N LEU A 141 0.84 -11.87 4.87
CA LEU A 141 -0.50 -11.30 4.66
C LEU A 141 -0.96 -11.44 3.21
N LYS A 142 -0.08 -11.29 2.21
CA LYS A 142 -0.42 -11.44 0.78
C LYS A 142 -0.88 -12.85 0.39
N GLU A 143 -0.59 -13.87 1.20
CA GLU A 143 -1.07 -15.24 1.00
C GLU A 143 -2.55 -15.44 1.39
N ILE A 144 -3.15 -14.49 2.12
CA ILE A 144 -4.51 -14.57 2.63
C ILE A 144 -5.46 -13.90 1.64
N ASP A 145 -6.62 -14.50 1.38
CA ASP A 145 -7.67 -13.86 0.58
C ASP A 145 -8.29 -12.69 1.36
N ILE A 146 -8.38 -11.51 0.74
CA ILE A 146 -8.98 -10.31 1.33
C ILE A 146 -10.42 -10.54 1.79
N TYR A 147 -11.17 -11.40 1.11
CA TYR A 147 -12.57 -11.69 1.45
C TYR A 147 -12.72 -12.60 2.67
N GLU A 148 -11.65 -13.25 3.09
CA GLU A 148 -11.62 -14.10 4.28
C GLU A 148 -11.06 -13.37 5.51
N VAL A 149 -10.64 -12.11 5.37
CA VAL A 149 -10.12 -11.28 6.46
C VAL A 149 -11.27 -10.79 7.35
N PRO A 150 -11.26 -11.10 8.67
CA PRO A 150 -12.27 -10.57 9.59
C PRO A 150 -12.23 -9.04 9.72
N SER A 151 -13.40 -8.42 9.92
CA SER A 151 -13.56 -6.96 9.93
C SER A 151 -12.68 -6.22 10.94
N ASN A 152 -12.40 -6.83 12.09
CA ASN A 152 -11.52 -6.30 13.14
C ASN A 152 -10.04 -6.23 12.71
N TYR A 153 -9.63 -6.96 11.67
CA TYR A 153 -8.26 -6.98 11.14
C TYR A 153 -8.10 -6.31 9.78
N THR A 154 -9.19 -5.89 9.11
CA THR A 154 -9.15 -5.28 7.77
C THR A 154 -8.22 -4.06 7.69
N SER A 155 -8.24 -3.17 8.69
CA SER A 155 -7.36 -2.00 8.70
C SER A 155 -5.88 -2.38 8.76
N PHE A 156 -5.55 -3.36 9.60
CA PHE A 156 -4.18 -3.89 9.72
C PHE A 156 -3.74 -4.56 8.41
N TYR A 157 -4.58 -5.43 7.85
CA TYR A 157 -4.31 -6.12 6.60
C TYR A 157 -4.06 -5.13 5.43
N ASN A 158 -4.95 -4.16 5.26
CA ASN A 158 -4.88 -3.20 4.17
C ASN A 158 -3.64 -2.31 4.25
N GLU A 159 -3.15 -2.01 5.45
CA GLU A 159 -1.94 -1.22 5.66
C GLU A 159 -0.71 -1.87 4.97
N PHE A 160 -0.61 -3.19 4.95
CA PHE A 160 0.58 -3.93 4.49
C PHE A 160 0.42 -4.61 3.13
N VAL A 161 -0.81 -4.81 2.67
CA VAL A 161 -1.09 -5.44 1.38
C VAL A 161 -1.36 -4.42 0.27
N HIS A 162 -2.01 -3.28 0.57
CA HIS A 162 -2.44 -2.32 -0.46
C HIS A 162 -1.52 -1.11 -0.66
N LYS A 163 -0.67 -0.75 0.31
CA LYS A 163 0.25 0.40 0.18
C LYS A 163 1.19 0.30 -1.04
N GLU A 164 1.66 -0.91 -1.38
CA GLU A 164 2.57 -1.10 -2.53
C GLU A 164 1.83 -1.07 -3.88
N LYS A 165 0.64 -1.68 -3.98
CA LYS A 165 -0.16 -1.69 -5.23
C LYS A 165 -0.75 -0.31 -5.55
N GLU A 166 -1.22 0.44 -4.55
CA GLU A 166 -1.77 1.78 -4.77
C GLU A 166 -0.69 2.77 -5.23
N GLN A 167 0.49 2.79 -4.57
CA GLN A 167 1.58 3.70 -4.96
C GLN A 167 2.16 3.40 -6.35
N GLU A 168 2.29 2.12 -6.76
CA GLU A 168 2.74 1.78 -8.10
C GLU A 168 1.72 2.13 -9.21
N SER A 169 0.42 2.05 -8.91
CA SER A 169 -0.66 2.35 -9.86
C SER A 169 -0.83 3.85 -10.11
N LEU A 170 -0.71 4.68 -9.07
CA LEU A 170 -0.90 6.13 -9.16
C LEU A 170 0.32 6.86 -9.77
N THR A 171 1.52 6.29 -9.70
CA THR A 171 2.77 6.91 -10.20
C THR A 171 3.05 6.66 -11.68
N LYS A 172 2.35 5.72 -12.33
CA LYS A 172 2.57 5.33 -13.74
C LYS A 172 1.42 5.75 -14.67
N ILE A 173 0.82 6.91 -14.45
CA ILE A 173 -0.25 7.42 -15.32
C ILE A 173 0.31 7.78 -16.70
N LYS A 174 -0.16 7.10 -17.75
CA LYS A 174 0.25 7.37 -19.13
C LYS A 174 -0.55 8.54 -19.70
N ILE A 175 0.07 9.72 -19.76
CA ILE A 175 -0.56 10.93 -20.31
C ILE A 175 -0.68 10.86 -21.84
N ASN A 176 -1.89 11.15 -22.34
CA ASN A 176 -2.22 11.31 -23.74
C ASN A 176 -3.08 12.57 -23.95
N ASN A 177 -2.44 13.68 -24.30
CA ASN A 177 -3.10 14.98 -24.53
C ASN A 177 -4.04 15.03 -25.74
N LYS A 178 -4.27 13.92 -26.45
CA LYS A 178 -5.30 13.83 -27.48
C LYS A 178 -6.69 13.50 -26.92
N ILE A 179 -6.76 12.98 -25.68
CA ILE A 179 -8.00 12.54 -25.02
C ILE A 179 -8.11 13.29 -23.70
N ILE A 180 -9.26 13.90 -23.40
CA ILE A 180 -9.42 14.79 -22.25
C ILE A 180 -9.14 14.04 -20.94
N HIS A 181 -9.82 12.91 -20.71
CA HIS A 181 -9.66 12.10 -19.49
C HIS A 181 -8.30 11.41 -19.33
N GLN A 182 -7.42 11.46 -20.33
CA GLN A 182 -6.04 10.94 -20.27
C GLN A 182 -5.00 12.05 -20.35
N SER A 183 -5.42 13.31 -20.39
CA SER A 183 -4.53 14.44 -20.62
C SER A 183 -3.77 14.82 -19.35
N LYS A 184 -2.82 15.75 -19.50
CA LYS A 184 -2.08 16.38 -18.40
C LYS A 184 -2.99 17.09 -17.37
N LEU A 185 -4.28 17.25 -17.65
CA LEU A 185 -5.23 17.81 -16.70
C LEU A 185 -5.35 16.95 -15.43
N LEU A 186 -5.09 15.63 -15.54
CA LEU A 186 -5.06 14.73 -14.39
C LEU A 186 -4.02 15.11 -13.34
N ASN A 187 -2.94 15.78 -13.76
CA ASN A 187 -1.89 16.21 -12.84
C ASN A 187 -2.40 17.17 -11.78
N TYR A 188 -3.52 17.86 -12.01
CA TYR A 188 -4.15 18.73 -11.02
C TYR A 188 -4.53 17.98 -9.73
N PHE A 189 -4.84 16.68 -9.82
CA PHE A 189 -5.22 15.86 -8.67
C PHE A 189 -4.03 15.15 -8.01
N THR A 190 -2.82 15.28 -8.56
CA THR A 190 -1.58 14.65 -8.04
C THR A 190 -0.50 15.64 -7.65
N GLU A 191 -0.37 16.73 -8.38
CA GLU A 191 0.67 17.75 -8.25
C GLU A 191 0.03 19.06 -7.78
N ASP A 192 0.79 19.89 -7.05
CA ASP A 192 0.36 21.23 -6.65
C ASP A 192 0.34 22.20 -7.86
N ILE A 193 -0.53 21.94 -8.83
CA ILE A 193 -0.76 22.80 -9.99
C ILE A 193 -1.69 23.94 -9.57
N THR A 194 -1.28 25.18 -9.84
CA THR A 194 -2.12 26.34 -9.54
C THR A 194 -3.37 26.37 -10.42
N LYS A 195 -4.45 26.92 -9.87
CA LYS A 195 -5.75 27.03 -10.54
C LYS A 195 -5.66 27.73 -11.90
N GLU A 196 -4.87 28.80 -12.02
CA GLU A 196 -4.73 29.56 -13.27
C GLU A 196 -4.07 28.72 -14.38
N ASN A 197 -3.13 27.87 -14.00
CA ASN A 197 -2.42 27.01 -14.95
C ASN A 197 -3.36 25.91 -15.49
N ILE A 198 -4.13 25.27 -14.60
CA ILE A 198 -5.07 24.22 -15.03
C ILE A 198 -6.24 24.80 -15.84
N GLU A 199 -6.73 26.00 -15.51
CA GLU A 199 -7.77 26.70 -16.28
C GLU A 199 -7.31 26.99 -17.71
N LYS A 200 -6.08 27.49 -17.87
CA LYS A 200 -5.50 27.73 -19.19
C LYS A 200 -5.37 26.44 -19.99
N ASP A 201 -4.84 25.39 -19.37
CA ASP A 201 -4.63 24.09 -20.01
C ASP A 201 -5.93 23.43 -20.43
N LEU A 202 -6.97 23.51 -19.60
CA LEU A 202 -8.31 23.00 -19.89
C LEU A 202 -8.90 23.71 -21.11
N ASN A 203 -8.90 25.04 -21.11
CA ASN A 203 -9.47 25.83 -22.19
C ASN A 203 -8.71 25.68 -23.52
N ASP A 204 -7.38 25.53 -23.48
CA ASP A 204 -6.56 25.23 -24.66
C ASP A 204 -6.83 23.83 -25.23
N LEU A 205 -7.08 22.85 -24.36
CA LEU A 205 -7.46 21.51 -24.78
C LEU A 205 -8.85 21.51 -25.43
N LEU A 206 -9.85 22.11 -24.78
CA LEU A 206 -11.21 22.24 -25.32
C LEU A 206 -11.23 22.98 -26.67
N LYS A 207 -10.36 23.99 -26.86
CA LYS A 207 -10.18 24.66 -28.15
C LYS A 207 -9.72 23.72 -29.26
N LYS A 208 -8.81 22.78 -28.97
CA LYS A 208 -8.31 21.79 -29.93
C LYS A 208 -9.39 20.76 -30.25
N ILE A 209 -10.08 20.27 -29.22
CA ILE A 209 -11.17 19.31 -29.37
C ILE A 209 -12.32 19.89 -30.19
N LYS A 210 -12.71 21.16 -29.97
CA LYS A 210 -13.72 21.85 -30.81
C LYS A 210 -13.40 21.80 -32.30
N LYS A 211 -12.11 21.92 -32.65
CA LYS A 211 -11.66 21.91 -34.06
C LYS A 211 -11.70 20.51 -34.66
N ASP A 212 -11.58 19.48 -33.82
CA ASP A 212 -11.62 18.09 -34.25
C ASP A 212 -13.06 17.56 -34.27
N LYS A 213 -13.71 17.66 -35.43
CA LYS A 213 -15.08 17.15 -35.62
C LYS A 213 -15.22 15.64 -35.42
N LYS A 214 -14.13 14.87 -35.37
CA LYS A 214 -14.16 13.41 -35.16
C LYS A 214 -14.09 13.01 -33.69
N TYR A 215 -13.79 13.96 -32.81
CA TYR A 215 -13.66 13.67 -31.39
C TYR A 215 -15.04 13.43 -30.77
N TYR A 216 -15.20 12.29 -30.10
CA TYR A 216 -16.39 11.97 -29.30
C TYR A 216 -16.07 12.22 -27.83
N ILE A 217 -16.85 13.08 -27.19
CA ILE A 217 -16.74 13.35 -25.76
C ILE A 217 -17.35 12.17 -25.01
N SER A 218 -16.52 11.45 -24.27
CA SER A 218 -16.93 10.33 -23.45
C SER A 218 -17.41 10.77 -22.07
N THR A 219 -18.19 9.94 -21.38
CA THR A 219 -18.58 10.19 -19.98
C THR A 219 -17.36 10.43 -19.08
N LYS A 220 -16.25 9.71 -19.30
CA LYS A 220 -14.98 9.93 -18.58
C LYS A 220 -14.40 11.33 -18.81
N ASP A 221 -14.55 11.89 -20.01
CA ASP A 221 -14.14 13.28 -20.29
C ASP A 221 -14.99 14.27 -19.49
N ILE A 222 -16.31 14.04 -19.44
CA ILE A 222 -17.25 14.86 -18.67
C ILE A 222 -16.93 14.80 -17.19
N ILE A 223 -16.70 13.60 -16.63
CA ILE A 223 -16.28 13.39 -15.24
C ILE A 223 -15.09 14.28 -14.89
N LEU A 224 -14.04 14.26 -15.71
CA LEU A 224 -12.85 15.06 -15.47
C LEU A 224 -13.14 16.57 -15.46
N ILE A 225 -13.93 17.05 -16.43
CA ILE A 225 -14.26 18.48 -16.53
C ILE A 225 -15.12 18.92 -15.36
N GLU A 226 -16.13 18.14 -14.96
CA GLU A 226 -17.02 18.48 -13.84
C GLU A 226 -16.28 18.43 -12.50
N SER A 227 -15.35 17.50 -12.29
CA SER A 227 -14.49 17.52 -11.09
C SER A 227 -13.62 18.77 -11.02
N LEU A 228 -13.02 19.20 -12.13
CA LEU A 228 -12.27 20.46 -12.17
C LEU A 228 -13.18 21.67 -11.87
N LYS A 229 -14.39 21.71 -12.44
CA LYS A 229 -15.36 22.77 -12.18
C LYS A 229 -15.82 22.80 -10.72
N SER A 230 -15.98 21.64 -10.09
CA SER A 230 -16.28 21.51 -8.66
C SER A 230 -15.22 22.19 -7.80
N ASP A 231 -13.95 22.08 -8.19
CA ASP A 231 -12.81 22.75 -7.54
C ASP A 231 -12.70 24.25 -7.94
N GLY A 232 -13.70 24.73 -8.68
CA GLY A 232 -13.87 26.11 -9.11
C GLY A 232 -13.09 26.49 -10.37
N VAL A 233 -12.46 25.55 -11.08
CA VAL A 233 -11.75 25.80 -12.35
C VAL A 233 -12.74 26.32 -13.41
N GLN A 234 -12.46 27.50 -13.96
CA GLN A 234 -13.34 28.15 -14.92
C GLN A 234 -13.20 27.62 -16.35
N VAL A 235 -14.34 27.27 -16.95
CA VAL A 235 -14.46 26.95 -18.38
C VAL A 235 -14.99 28.18 -19.12
N LEU A 236 -14.40 28.53 -20.27
CA LEU A 236 -14.87 29.66 -21.07
C LEU A 236 -16.28 29.38 -21.63
N LYS A 237 -17.20 30.35 -21.49
CA LYS A 237 -18.60 30.28 -21.95
C LYS A 237 -18.84 29.63 -23.32
N LYS A 238 -17.96 29.92 -24.30
CA LYS A 238 -18.00 29.34 -25.66
C LYS A 238 -17.82 27.81 -25.72
N TYR A 239 -17.51 27.17 -24.59
CA TYR A 239 -17.27 25.75 -24.39
C TYR A 239 -18.25 25.12 -23.39
N GLU A 240 -19.16 25.89 -22.77
CA GLU A 240 -20.15 25.37 -21.81
C GLU A 240 -21.11 24.38 -22.49
N ASP A 241 -21.56 24.68 -23.71
CA ASP A 241 -22.53 23.85 -24.46
C ASP A 241 -21.89 22.68 -25.22
N PHE A 242 -20.65 22.28 -24.89
CA PHE A 242 -19.93 21.24 -25.65
C PHE A 242 -20.38 19.83 -25.35
N TYR A 243 -20.90 19.61 -24.16
CA TYR A 243 -21.36 18.34 -23.68
C TYR A 243 -22.63 18.55 -22.90
N GLN A 244 -23.52 17.57 -22.94
CA GLN A 244 -24.72 17.58 -22.11
C GLN A 244 -24.37 16.91 -20.79
N ILE A 245 -24.67 17.61 -19.71
CA ILE A 245 -24.70 17.04 -18.37
C ILE A 245 -26.06 16.35 -18.28
N ASP A 246 -26.05 15.03 -18.20
CA ASP A 246 -27.27 14.27 -17.99
C ASP A 246 -27.45 14.03 -16.48
N ASP A 247 -28.08 15.02 -15.84
CA ASP A 247 -28.41 14.97 -14.41
C ASP A 247 -29.46 13.90 -14.08
N SER A 248 -30.12 13.32 -15.10
CA SER A 248 -31.14 12.28 -14.88
C SER A 248 -30.58 10.92 -14.44
N ASN A 249 -29.26 10.75 -14.51
CA ASN A 249 -28.58 9.52 -14.11
C ASN A 249 -28.26 9.43 -12.62
N MET A 250 -28.57 10.47 -11.83
CA MET A 250 -28.37 10.45 -10.38
C MET A 250 -29.50 9.63 -9.71
N PRO A 251 -29.20 8.54 -8.99
CA PRO A 251 -30.21 7.84 -8.22
C PRO A 251 -30.91 8.77 -7.21
N THR A 252 -32.24 8.83 -7.26
CA THR A 252 -33.04 9.77 -6.47
C THR A 252 -32.86 9.57 -4.97
N ASP A 253 -32.65 8.33 -4.54
CA ASP A 253 -32.34 7.97 -3.16
C ASP A 253 -31.02 8.62 -2.71
N ILE A 254 -29.97 8.55 -3.52
CA ILE A 254 -28.68 9.15 -3.18
C ILE A 254 -28.78 10.68 -3.17
N GLN A 255 -29.46 11.29 -4.16
CA GLN A 255 -29.62 12.75 -4.18
C GLN A 255 -30.40 13.23 -2.94
N PHE A 256 -31.45 12.51 -2.55
CA PHE A 256 -32.19 12.83 -1.33
C PHE A 256 -31.31 12.78 -0.07
N LEU A 257 -30.41 11.80 0.03
CA LEU A 257 -29.46 11.71 1.14
C LEU A 257 -28.43 12.86 1.13
N ILE A 258 -27.96 13.28 -0.05
CA ILE A 258 -27.06 14.43 -0.22
C ILE A 258 -27.77 15.72 0.24
N ASP A 259 -28.99 15.95 -0.25
CA ASP A 259 -29.78 17.15 0.08
C ASP A 259 -30.09 17.24 1.58
N ASN A 260 -30.24 16.10 2.25
CA ASN A 260 -30.42 16.01 3.71
C ASN A 260 -29.11 16.02 4.51
N ASN A 261 -27.96 16.17 3.85
CA ASN A 261 -26.63 16.20 4.46
C ASN A 261 -26.27 14.90 5.22
N GLU A 262 -26.79 13.75 4.77
CA GLU A 262 -26.58 12.43 5.36
C GLU A 262 -25.33 11.74 4.76
N ILE A 263 -24.16 12.39 4.88
CA ILE A 263 -22.89 12.00 4.24
C ILE A 263 -22.56 10.51 4.45
N GLY A 264 -22.71 10.01 5.68
CA GLY A 264 -22.40 8.60 6.00
C GLY A 264 -23.30 7.61 5.25
N LEU A 265 -24.57 7.93 5.08
CA LEU A 265 -25.53 7.09 4.35
C LEU A 265 -25.31 7.18 2.84
N VAL A 266 -24.94 8.35 2.32
CA VAL A 266 -24.50 8.48 0.92
C VAL A 266 -23.30 7.57 0.67
N LEU A 267 -22.25 7.63 1.50
CA LEU A 267 -21.06 6.80 1.34
C LEU A 267 -21.39 5.30 1.41
N LEU A 268 -22.25 4.88 2.34
CA LEU A 268 -22.72 3.49 2.42
C LEU A 268 -23.42 3.08 1.12
N ARG A 269 -24.30 3.95 0.59
CA ARG A 269 -25.03 3.69 -0.63
C ARG A 269 -24.12 3.60 -1.85
N LEU A 270 -23.08 4.43 -1.93
CA LEU A 270 -22.06 4.33 -2.98
C LEU A 270 -21.31 3.00 -2.90
N VAL A 271 -20.97 2.52 -1.70
CA VAL A 271 -20.35 1.19 -1.52
C VAL A 271 -21.28 0.06 -1.97
N GLU A 272 -22.57 0.14 -1.64
CA GLU A 272 -23.57 -0.84 -2.11
C GLU A 272 -23.70 -0.87 -3.63
N VAL A 273 -23.67 0.30 -4.27
CA VAL A 273 -23.68 0.44 -5.74
C VAL A 273 -22.45 -0.20 -6.38
N ILE A 274 -21.27 0.00 -5.78
CA ILE A 274 -20.02 -0.61 -6.25
C ILE A 274 -20.08 -2.14 -6.06
N GLY A 275 -20.67 -2.60 -4.96
CA GLY A 275 -20.85 -4.01 -4.66
C GLY A 275 -19.52 -4.75 -4.51
N GLN A 276 -19.37 -5.85 -5.24
CA GLN A 276 -18.15 -6.67 -5.25
C GLN A 276 -17.16 -6.28 -6.36
N ASP A 277 -17.54 -5.35 -7.24
CA ASP A 277 -16.71 -4.95 -8.38
C ASP A 277 -15.55 -4.07 -7.92
N GLU A 278 -14.41 -4.18 -8.62
CA GLU A 278 -13.34 -3.21 -8.44
C GLU A 278 -13.73 -1.87 -9.08
N ILE A 279 -13.35 -0.76 -8.44
CA ILE A 279 -13.67 0.62 -8.91
C ILE A 279 -13.28 0.88 -10.38
N GLN A 280 -12.28 0.18 -10.90
CA GLN A 280 -11.77 0.30 -12.27
C GLN A 280 -12.63 -0.41 -13.32
N ASP A 281 -13.44 -1.38 -12.88
CA ASP A 281 -14.31 -2.19 -13.73
C ASP A 281 -15.76 -1.65 -13.76
N ILE A 282 -16.05 -0.64 -12.93
CA ILE A 282 -17.33 0.05 -12.90
C ILE A 282 -17.62 0.75 -14.23
N GLY A 283 -18.86 0.61 -14.70
CA GLY A 283 -19.37 1.30 -15.89
C GLY A 283 -19.26 2.83 -15.76
N SER A 284 -18.97 3.51 -16.87
CA SER A 284 -18.70 4.96 -16.85
C SER A 284 -19.88 5.81 -16.40
N GLU A 285 -21.12 5.34 -16.60
CA GLU A 285 -22.34 6.00 -16.11
C GLU A 285 -22.46 5.89 -14.59
N THR A 286 -22.20 4.72 -14.02
CA THR A 286 -22.17 4.53 -12.57
C THR A 286 -21.06 5.35 -11.93
N LEU A 287 -19.88 5.34 -12.54
CA LEU A 287 -18.76 6.16 -12.11
C LEU A 287 -19.11 7.66 -12.11
N TYR A 288 -19.90 8.11 -13.07
CA TYR A 288 -20.30 9.52 -13.17
C TYR A 288 -21.08 9.97 -11.94
N PHE A 289 -22.11 9.25 -11.51
CA PHE A 289 -22.86 9.66 -10.33
C PHE A 289 -22.09 9.46 -9.03
N ILE A 290 -21.20 8.46 -8.95
CA ILE A 290 -20.29 8.30 -7.80
C ILE A 290 -19.43 9.56 -7.64
N ILE A 291 -18.79 10.02 -8.72
CA ILE A 291 -17.97 11.23 -8.69
C ILE A 291 -18.82 12.48 -8.46
N SER A 292 -20.01 12.57 -9.07
CA SER A 292 -20.94 13.68 -8.85
C SER A 292 -21.35 13.81 -7.38
N ALA A 293 -21.68 12.69 -6.73
CA ALA A 293 -21.98 12.66 -5.30
C ALA A 293 -20.78 13.13 -4.46
N LEU A 294 -19.57 12.66 -4.77
CA LEU A 294 -18.36 13.08 -4.04
C LEU A 294 -18.02 14.56 -4.25
N ASN A 295 -18.27 15.11 -5.45
CA ASN A 295 -18.15 16.54 -5.72
C ASN A 295 -19.14 17.37 -4.88
N GLN A 296 -20.42 16.96 -4.84
CA GLN A 296 -21.45 17.66 -4.05
C GLN A 296 -21.18 17.60 -2.54
N LEU A 297 -20.54 16.53 -2.08
CA LEU A 297 -20.18 16.33 -0.67
C LEU A 297 -18.82 16.91 -0.26
N ASP A 298 -18.06 17.50 -1.19
CA ASP A 298 -16.72 18.07 -0.94
C ASP A 298 -15.71 17.02 -0.41
N ILE A 299 -15.81 15.76 -0.86
CA ILE A 299 -14.93 14.65 -0.43
C ILE A 299 -13.76 14.49 -1.41
N ASP A 300 -12.98 15.55 -1.57
CA ASP A 300 -11.87 15.65 -2.53
C ASP A 300 -10.85 14.50 -2.42
N PRO A 301 -10.36 14.10 -1.22
CA PRO A 301 -9.30 13.09 -1.15
C PRO A 301 -9.73 11.73 -1.71
N LEU A 302 -11.01 11.36 -1.52
CA LEU A 302 -11.56 10.10 -2.04
C LEU A 302 -11.81 10.20 -3.54
N ARG A 303 -12.47 11.30 -3.97
CA ARG A 303 -12.71 11.60 -5.38
C ARG A 303 -11.42 11.52 -6.18
N ASN A 304 -10.38 12.20 -5.75
CA ASN A 304 -9.11 12.32 -6.48
C ASN A 304 -8.44 10.96 -6.65
N LYS A 305 -8.45 10.11 -5.62
CA LYS A 305 -7.95 8.74 -5.72
C LYS A 305 -8.72 7.92 -6.76
N ILE A 306 -10.05 8.04 -6.79
CA ILE A 306 -10.88 7.33 -7.77
C ILE A 306 -10.59 7.83 -9.20
N LEU A 307 -10.55 9.15 -9.41
CA LEU A 307 -10.27 9.76 -10.71
C LEU A 307 -8.94 9.26 -11.29
N LEU A 308 -7.89 9.29 -10.48
CA LEU A 308 -6.55 8.88 -10.90
C LEU A 308 -6.44 7.38 -11.18
N LYS A 309 -7.26 6.56 -10.52
CA LYS A 309 -7.30 5.11 -10.77
C LYS A 309 -8.09 4.74 -12.02
N VAL A 310 -9.20 5.43 -12.31
CA VAL A 310 -10.17 4.99 -13.33
C VAL A 310 -10.05 5.74 -14.67
N LEU A 311 -9.72 7.03 -14.64
CA LEU A 311 -9.67 7.84 -15.86
C LEU A 311 -8.53 7.45 -16.81
N PRO A 312 -7.27 7.24 -16.39
CA PRO A 312 -6.17 6.91 -17.30
C PRO A 312 -6.37 5.63 -18.13
N LEU A 313 -7.26 4.74 -17.69
CA LEU A 313 -7.53 3.47 -18.34
C LEU A 313 -8.20 3.67 -19.70
N LYS A 314 -7.66 3.00 -20.73
CA LYS A 314 -8.27 3.00 -22.07
C LYS A 314 -9.69 2.44 -22.00
N VAL A 315 -10.62 3.14 -22.65
CA VAL A 315 -11.96 2.60 -22.92
C VAL A 315 -11.79 1.32 -23.75
N LYS A 316 -12.12 0.16 -23.15
CA LYS A 316 -12.26 -1.09 -23.91
C LYS A 316 -13.45 -0.89 -24.85
N LYS A 317 -13.20 -0.84 -26.16
CA LYS A 317 -14.29 -0.95 -27.13
C LYS A 317 -14.83 -2.37 -27.03
N TYR A 318 -16.05 -2.53 -26.54
CA TYR A 318 -16.82 -3.75 -26.77
C TYR A 318 -17.23 -3.71 -28.24
N ASN A 319 -16.75 -4.67 -29.02
CA ASN A 319 -17.12 -4.87 -30.43
C ASN A 319 -18.45 -5.60 -30.54
#